data_AF-D9PLB8-F1
#
_entry.id   AF-D9PLB8-F1
#
_cell.length_a   1.000
_cell.length_b   1.000
_cell.length_c   1.000
_cell.angle_alpha   90.00
_cell.angle_beta   90.00
_cell.angle_gamma   90.00
#
_symmetry.space_group_name_H-M   'P 1'
#
loop_
_entity.id
_entity.type
_entity.pdbx_description
1 polymer ?
#
loop_
_entity_poly.entity_id
_entity_poly.type
_entity_poly.pdbx_seq_one_letter_code
_entity_poly.pdbx_strand_id
1 'polypeptide(L)'
;LIKEIHEQFTEEIMDIASLETYYEKTILPKYLDVAEVSEITWKDHGKVGPDAWAHYFEDKSGREYVLLYEDFPGGEYLEDNLTHEIVLCGNETSIFVENSPNKIENVSGYFTLYREKKR
;
A
#
# COMPACT_ATOMS: atom_id res chain seq x y z
N LEU A 1 21.63 -14.63 30.95
CA LEU A 1 21.35 -15.45 29.75
C LEU A 1 19.93 -15.24 29.18
N ILE A 2 19.25 -14.13 29.44
CA ILE A 2 18.06 -13.71 28.67
C ILE A 2 17.97 -12.19 28.80
N LYS A 3 18.70 -11.45 27.95
CA LYS A 3 18.51 -9.99 27.75
C LYS A 3 19.37 -9.37 26.64
N GLU A 4 19.97 -10.17 25.75
CA GLU A 4 20.88 -9.67 24.70
C GLU A 4 20.49 -10.17 23.30
N ILE A 5 19.19 -10.29 23.03
CA ILE A 5 18.69 -10.43 21.66
C ILE A 5 17.41 -9.60 21.54
N HIS A 6 17.55 -8.28 21.71
CA HIS A 6 16.50 -7.30 21.35
C HIS A 6 17.08 -6.06 20.65
N GLU A 7 18.36 -6.10 20.27
CA GLU A 7 19.05 -5.03 19.56
C GLU A 7 19.84 -5.67 18.42
N GLN A 8 19.21 -5.89 17.26
CA GLN A 8 19.91 -5.96 15.96
C GLN A 8 18.99 -6.21 14.75
N PHE A 9 17.76 -5.69 14.72
CA PHE A 9 17.04 -5.48 13.46
C PHE A 9 16.20 -4.21 13.56
N THR A 10 16.88 -3.09 13.74
CA THR A 10 16.42 -1.82 13.15
C THR A 10 16.73 -1.89 11.65
N GLU A 11 15.95 -2.69 10.92
CA GLU A 11 15.68 -2.35 9.52
C GLU A 11 15.04 -0.98 9.56
N GLU A 12 15.58 -0.05 8.78
CA GLU A 12 15.17 1.35 8.71
C GLU A 12 13.65 1.43 8.62
N ILE A 13 13.00 1.77 9.73
CA ILE A 13 11.58 2.11 9.74
C ILE A 13 11.52 3.45 9.02
N MET A 14 11.40 3.37 7.70
CA MET A 14 10.85 4.43 6.87
C MET A 14 9.70 5.07 7.64
N ASP A 15 9.81 6.37 7.90
CA ASP A 15 8.81 7.12 8.65
C ASP A 15 7.43 6.93 7.98
N ILE A 16 6.49 6.34 8.72
CA ILE A 16 5.16 6.00 8.21
C ILE A 16 4.48 7.23 7.62
N ALA A 17 4.65 8.41 8.23
CA ALA A 17 4.08 9.66 7.72
C ALA A 17 4.68 10.06 6.35
N SER A 18 5.97 9.81 6.14
CA SER A 18 6.64 10.03 4.85
C SER A 18 6.15 9.03 3.79
N LEU A 19 5.90 7.78 4.18
CA LEU A 19 5.32 6.75 3.31
C LEU A 19 3.89 7.09 2.88
N GLU A 20 3.03 7.41 3.84
CA GLU A 20 1.65 7.86 3.62
C GLU A 20 1.61 9.06 2.67
N THR A 21 2.45 10.07 2.92
CA THR A 21 2.59 11.25 2.06
C THR A 21 2.98 10.88 0.63
N TYR A 22 3.88 9.90 0.48
CA TYR A 22 4.28 9.42 -0.84
C TYR A 22 3.15 8.69 -1.56
N TYR A 23 2.40 7.83 -0.86
CA TYR A 23 1.24 7.14 -1.40
C TYR A 23 0.17 8.12 -1.86
N GLU A 24 -0.19 9.09 -1.03
CA GLU A 24 -1.18 10.12 -1.34
C GLU A 24 -0.79 10.99 -2.53
N LYS A 25 0.49 11.34 -2.67
CA LYS A 25 0.95 12.27 -3.73
C LYS A 25 1.36 11.58 -5.02
N THR A 26 1.74 10.31 -4.97
CA THR A 26 2.42 9.64 -6.09
C THR A 26 1.71 8.39 -6.58
N ILE A 27 1.17 7.58 -5.66
CA ILE A 27 0.62 6.25 -5.99
C ILE A 27 -0.89 6.35 -6.20
N LEU A 28 -1.63 6.79 -5.17
CA LEU A 28 -3.08 6.84 -5.18
C LEU A 28 -3.68 7.70 -6.30
N PRO A 29 -3.10 8.86 -6.69
CA PRO A 29 -3.62 9.67 -7.80
C PRO A 29 -3.55 8.98 -9.17
N LYS A 30 -2.87 7.83 -9.29
CA LYS A 30 -2.90 7.02 -10.52
C LYS A 30 -4.11 6.09 -10.58
N TYR A 31 -4.71 5.78 -9.43
CA TYR A 31 -5.85 4.86 -9.30
C TYR A 31 -7.17 5.57 -9.09
N LEU A 32 -7.16 6.63 -8.30
CA LEU A 32 -8.35 7.33 -7.84
C LEU A 32 -8.33 8.77 -8.39
N ASP A 33 -9.52 9.33 -8.60
CA ASP A 33 -9.63 10.75 -8.90
C ASP A 33 -9.08 11.58 -7.74
N VAL A 34 -8.48 12.74 -8.05
CA VAL A 34 -7.84 13.62 -7.05
C VAL A 34 -8.78 13.97 -5.89
N ALA A 35 -10.09 14.07 -6.16
CA ALA A 35 -11.12 14.35 -5.15
C ALA A 35 -11.38 13.18 -4.18
N GLU A 36 -11.06 11.95 -4.57
CA GLU A 36 -11.15 10.76 -3.71
C GLU A 36 -9.90 10.63 -2.84
N VAL A 37 -8.73 11.01 -3.36
CA VAL A 37 -7.45 10.94 -2.63
C VAL A 37 -7.31 12.03 -1.55
N SER A 38 -7.90 13.22 -1.75
CA SER A 38 -7.69 14.37 -0.86
C SER A 38 -8.31 14.25 0.53
N GLU A 39 -9.15 13.23 0.78
CA GLU A 39 -9.89 13.05 2.03
C GLU A 39 -9.87 11.57 2.47
N ILE A 40 -8.68 10.96 2.50
CA ILE A 40 -8.49 9.61 3.04
C ILE A 40 -8.04 9.63 4.50
N THR A 41 -8.27 8.53 5.21
CA THR A 41 -7.74 8.27 6.55
C THR A 41 -7.07 6.90 6.61
N TRP A 42 -5.76 6.88 6.86
CA TRP A 42 -4.99 5.64 7.06
C TRP A 42 -5.44 4.91 8.33
N LYS A 43 -5.52 3.59 8.25
CA LYS A 43 -5.98 2.71 9.33
C LYS A 43 -4.88 1.84 9.89
N ASP A 44 -4.16 1.15 9.03
CA ASP A 44 -3.14 0.19 9.42
C ASP A 44 -2.15 -0.08 8.28
N HIS A 45 -0.95 -0.52 8.64
CA HIS A 45 0.10 -0.92 7.71
C HIS A 45 0.73 -2.21 8.24
N GLY A 46 0.74 -3.26 7.42
CA GLY A 46 1.18 -4.57 7.87
C GLY A 46 1.90 -5.35 6.79
N LYS A 47 2.92 -6.10 7.20
CA LYS A 47 3.57 -7.10 6.35
C LYS A 47 2.61 -8.29 6.19
N VAL A 48 2.25 -8.63 4.97
CA VAL A 48 1.33 -9.74 4.65
C VAL A 48 2.02 -10.93 3.99
N GLY A 49 3.22 -10.71 3.44
CA GLY A 49 4.07 -11.75 2.86
C GLY A 49 5.55 -11.46 3.06
N PRO A 50 6.45 -12.38 2.67
CA PRO A 50 7.90 -12.16 2.75
C PRO A 50 8.35 -10.86 2.07
N ASP A 51 7.73 -10.57 0.92
CA ASP A 51 8.05 -9.45 0.04
C ASP A 51 6.78 -8.62 -0.28
N ALA A 52 5.79 -8.61 0.63
CA ALA A 52 4.50 -7.96 0.43
C ALA A 52 3.97 -7.23 1.68
N TRP A 53 3.45 -6.02 1.48
CA TRP A 53 2.85 -5.17 2.52
C TRP A 53 1.48 -4.64 2.10
N ALA A 54 0.54 -4.65 3.03
CA ALA A 54 -0.79 -4.09 2.86
C ALA A 54 -0.93 -2.78 3.65
N HIS A 55 -1.57 -1.79 3.04
CA HIS A 55 -1.83 -0.50 3.63
C HIS A 55 -3.32 -0.18 3.53
N TYR A 56 -3.98 -0.12 4.67
CA TYR A 56 -5.43 0.02 4.79
C TYR A 56 -5.79 1.48 5.01
N PHE A 57 -6.79 1.96 4.27
CA PHE A 57 -7.32 3.30 4.44
C PHE A 57 -8.81 3.35 4.09
N GLU A 58 -9.49 4.39 4.53
CA GLU A 58 -10.86 4.69 4.13
C GLU A 58 -10.94 6.03 3.41
N ASP A 59 -11.88 6.18 2.49
CA ASP A 59 -12.28 7.49 1.99
C ASP A 59 -13.28 8.17 2.93
N LYS A 60 -13.58 9.44 2.67
CA LYS A 60 -14.56 10.24 3.45
C LYS A 60 -15.96 9.64 3.59
N SER A 61 -16.34 8.75 2.67
CA SER A 61 -17.65 8.08 2.71
C SER A 61 -17.63 6.83 3.60
N GLY A 62 -16.47 6.49 4.17
CA GLY A 62 -16.23 5.29 4.96
C GLY A 62 -16.01 4.05 4.11
N ARG A 63 -15.71 4.20 2.82
CA ARG A 63 -15.38 3.05 1.96
C ARG A 63 -13.95 2.62 2.21
N GLU A 64 -13.73 1.34 2.45
CA GLU A 64 -12.42 0.77 2.75
C GLU A 64 -11.64 0.40 1.48
N TYR A 65 -10.33 0.62 1.54
CA TYR A 65 -9.36 0.34 0.49
C TYR A 65 -8.12 -0.34 1.07
N VAL A 66 -7.46 -1.13 0.22
CA VAL A 66 -6.15 -1.73 0.52
C VAL A 66 -5.20 -1.44 -0.62
N LEU A 67 -4.14 -0.69 -0.34
CA LEU A 67 -3.01 -0.55 -1.24
C LEU A 67 -2.00 -1.66 -0.92
N LEU A 68 -1.87 -2.61 -1.84
CA LEU A 68 -0.92 -3.71 -1.74
C LEU A 68 0.38 -3.33 -2.45
N TYR A 69 1.49 -3.41 -1.74
CA TYR A 69 2.85 -3.33 -2.27
C TYR A 69 3.46 -4.73 -2.37
N GLU A 70 4.08 -5.05 -3.50
CA GLU A 70 4.82 -6.29 -3.73
C GLU A 70 6.12 -6.02 -4.50
N ASP A 71 7.24 -6.65 -4.12
CA ASP A 71 8.49 -6.55 -4.90
C ASP A 71 8.34 -7.24 -6.27
N PHE A 72 7.55 -8.32 -6.33
CA PHE A 72 7.16 -9.03 -7.54
C PHE A 72 5.65 -9.22 -7.55
N PRO A 73 4.96 -9.00 -8.69
CA PRO A 73 3.51 -9.03 -8.73
C PRO A 73 3.03 -10.47 -8.58
N GLY A 74 2.43 -10.80 -7.45
CA GLY A 74 1.89 -12.13 -7.15
C GLY A 74 0.37 -12.18 -7.33
N GLY A 75 -0.34 -11.12 -6.91
CA GLY A 75 -1.81 -11.07 -6.96
C GLY A 75 -2.52 -12.00 -5.96
N GLU A 76 -1.79 -12.90 -5.30
CA GLU A 76 -2.40 -14.00 -4.52
C GLU A 76 -3.02 -13.56 -3.17
N TYR A 77 -2.70 -12.36 -2.66
CA TYR A 77 -3.03 -12.00 -1.27
C TYR A 77 -4.44 -11.46 -1.04
N LEU A 78 -5.00 -10.71 -1.99
CA LEU A 78 -6.32 -10.07 -1.84
C LEU A 78 -7.28 -10.40 -2.99
N GLU A 79 -6.87 -11.24 -3.93
CA GLU A 79 -7.72 -11.80 -4.97
C GLU A 79 -8.59 -12.95 -4.41
N ASP A 80 -9.21 -12.73 -3.24
CA ASP A 80 -10.12 -13.69 -2.62
C ASP A 80 -11.46 -13.81 -3.36
N ASN A 81 -11.71 -12.90 -4.33
CA ASN A 81 -12.95 -12.73 -5.10
C ASN A 81 -14.22 -12.51 -4.26
N LEU A 82 -14.12 -12.43 -2.94
CA LEU A 82 -15.24 -12.45 -2.01
C LEU A 82 -15.48 -11.07 -1.39
N THR A 83 -14.42 -10.35 -1.02
CA THR A 83 -14.56 -9.13 -0.19
C THR A 83 -14.13 -7.85 -0.92
N HIS A 84 -13.15 -7.95 -1.82
CA HIS A 84 -12.55 -6.80 -2.48
C HIS A 84 -12.64 -6.89 -4.02
N GLU A 85 -12.62 -5.73 -4.68
CA GLU A 85 -12.48 -5.59 -6.13
C GLU A 85 -11.24 -4.75 -6.47
N ILE A 86 -10.58 -5.08 -7.58
CA ILE A 86 -9.42 -4.33 -8.07
C ILE A 86 -9.88 -2.98 -8.64
N VAL A 87 -9.16 -1.92 -8.28
CA VAL A 87 -9.28 -0.60 -8.90
C VAL A 87 -8.23 -0.51 -10.00
N LEU A 88 -8.68 -0.30 -11.24
CA LEU A 88 -7.78 -0.20 -12.38
C LEU A 88 -7.11 1.17 -12.45
N CYS A 89 -5.81 1.17 -12.75
CA CYS A 89 -5.07 2.35 -13.20
C CYS A 89 -5.14 2.39 -14.74
N GLY A 90 -6.20 3.00 -15.28
CA GLY A 90 -6.49 2.93 -16.71
C GLY A 90 -6.88 1.51 -17.12
N ASN A 91 -6.02 0.82 -17.86
CA ASN A 91 -6.24 -0.57 -18.30
C ASN A 91 -5.39 -1.59 -17.50
N GLU A 92 -4.56 -1.12 -16.57
CA GLU A 92 -3.65 -1.96 -15.78
C GLU A 92 -4.21 -2.19 -14.38
N THR A 93 -3.98 -3.37 -13.81
CA THR A 93 -4.32 -3.69 -12.41
C THR A 93 -3.29 -3.15 -11.42
N SER A 94 -2.04 -3.05 -11.87
CA SER A 94 -0.90 -2.72 -11.03
C SER A 94 -0.01 -1.72 -11.73
N ILE A 95 0.65 -0.87 -10.95
CA ILE A 95 1.69 0.04 -11.46
C ILE A 95 3.04 -0.39 -10.88
N PHE A 96 4.05 -0.42 -11.74
CA PHE A 96 5.43 -0.55 -11.30
C PHE A 96 6.00 0.85 -11.03
N VAL A 97 6.67 1.01 -9.89
CA VAL A 97 7.45 2.21 -9.61
C VAL A 97 8.90 1.83 -9.42
N GLU A 98 9.74 2.28 -10.36
CA GLU A 98 11.19 2.18 -10.29
C GLU A 98 11.74 3.46 -9.67
N ASN A 99 12.55 3.34 -8.62
CA ASN A 99 13.25 4.47 -7.97
C ASN A 99 12.32 5.62 -7.57
N SER A 100 11.71 5.52 -6.38
CA SER A 100 10.95 6.63 -5.79
C SER A 100 11.77 7.93 -5.82
N PRO A 101 11.32 8.99 -6.51
CA PRO A 101 12.09 10.23 -6.68
C PRO A 101 12.36 10.97 -5.36
N ASN A 102 11.69 10.57 -4.27
CA ASN A 102 11.82 11.18 -2.96
C ASN A 102 12.77 10.44 -2.00
N LYS A 103 13.64 9.54 -2.49
CA LYS A 103 14.57 8.76 -1.64
C LYS A 103 13.86 8.06 -0.47
N ILE A 104 12.66 7.57 -0.73
CA ILE A 104 12.13 6.55 0.16
C ILE A 104 12.93 5.29 -0.19
N GLU A 105 13.94 4.99 0.63
CA GLU A 105 14.78 3.82 0.43
C GLU A 105 13.90 2.57 0.36
N ASN A 106 14.19 1.72 -0.62
CA ASN A 106 13.56 0.40 -0.80
C ASN A 106 12.07 0.39 -1.17
N VAL A 107 11.49 1.49 -1.65
CA VAL A 107 10.15 1.46 -2.26
C VAL A 107 10.29 1.42 -3.77
N SER A 108 10.56 0.22 -4.30
CA SER A 108 10.57 -0.08 -5.73
C SER A 108 9.87 -1.42 -5.95
N GLY A 109 8.71 -1.38 -6.59
CA GLY A 109 7.86 -2.55 -6.68
C GLY A 109 6.53 -2.25 -7.35
N TYR A 110 5.64 -3.22 -7.25
CA TYR A 110 4.31 -3.20 -7.81
C TYR A 110 3.31 -2.75 -6.75
N PHE A 111 2.44 -1.84 -7.14
CA PHE A 111 1.34 -1.38 -6.32
C PHE A 111 0.04 -1.81 -6.97
N THR A 112 -0.86 -2.43 -6.21
CA THR A 112 -2.20 -2.81 -6.64
C THR A 112 -3.21 -2.23 -5.65
N LEU A 113 -4.24 -1.55 -6.16
CA LEU A 113 -5.29 -1.00 -5.30
C LEU A 113 -6.53 -1.88 -5.31
N TYR A 114 -6.99 -2.23 -4.11
CA TYR A 114 -8.24 -2.93 -3.87
C TYR A 114 -9.21 -2.01 -3.14
N ARG A 115 -10.51 -2.19 -3.38
CA ARG A 115 -11.58 -1.54 -2.61
C ARG A 115 -12.63 -2.54 -2.18
N GLU A 116 -13.25 -2.32 -1.03
CA GLU A 116 -14.34 -3.17 -0.56
C GLU A 116 -15.50 -3.14 -1.58
N LYS A 117 -16.06 -4.33 -1.85
CA LYS A 117 -17.29 -4.47 -2.63
C LYS A 117 -18.46 -3.87 -1.85
N LYS A 118 -19.33 -3.14 -2.53
CA LYS A 118 -20.60 -2.72 -1.92
C LYS A 118 -21.42 -3.97 -1.57
N ARG A 119 -21.82 -4.09 -0.30
CA ARG A 119 -22.74 -5.12 0.17
C ARG A 119 -24.17 -4.89 -0.30
#